data_AF-A0A7S4NEN3-F1
#
_entry.id   AF-A0A7S4NEN3-F1
#
_cell.length_a   1.000
_cell.length_b   1.000
_cell.length_c   1.000
_cell.angle_alpha   90.00
_cell.angle_beta   90.00
_cell.angle_gamma   90.00
#
_symmetry.space_group_name_H-M   'P 1'
#
loop_
_entity.id
_entity.type
_entity.pdbx_description
1 polymer ?
#
loop_
_entity_poly.entity_id
_entity_poly.type
_entity_poly.pdbx_seq_one_letter_code
_entity_poly.pdbx_strand_id
1 'polypeptide(L)'
;SFGAFGMELSQIVPFVVRAVMNKLIPKEGRTQRTLDEAIKPQSIEWGKQLPPIIFIFLVGMIYMPIVPIVEPFAAVYFGGSYLVWTHQCLHVYAQEFEGGGKQVWENISTFMFTSLYMAEVIFIGYMGIKEGAGQSI
;
A
#
# COMPACT_ATOMS: atom_id res chain seq x y z
N SER A 1 5.79 5.03 -0.29
CA SER A 1 6.54 6.13 0.34
C SER A 1 5.60 7.29 0.59
N PHE A 2 5.84 8.13 1.60
CA PHE A 2 4.88 9.18 2.00
C PHE A 2 4.49 10.13 0.85
N GLY A 3 5.45 10.46 -0.04
CA GLY A 3 5.17 11.25 -1.25
C GLY A 3 4.29 10.54 -2.30
N ALA A 4 4.23 9.21 -2.29
CA ALA A 4 3.33 8.45 -3.14
C ALA A 4 1.86 8.72 -2.80
N PHE A 5 1.54 8.98 -1.52
CA PHE A 5 0.18 9.36 -1.11
C PHE A 5 -0.29 10.65 -1.78
N GLY A 6 0.58 11.66 -1.88
CA GLY A 6 0.27 12.91 -2.56
C GLY A 6 0.04 12.72 -4.05
N MET A 7 0.86 11.89 -4.70
CA MET A 7 0.69 11.56 -6.12
C MET A 7 -0.60 10.77 -6.37
N GLU A 8 -0.90 9.80 -5.53
CA GLU A 8 -2.12 8.98 -5.57
C GLU A 8 -3.39 9.81 -5.31
N LEU A 9 -3.36 10.73 -4.35
CA LEU A 9 -4.45 11.70 -4.10
C LEU A 9 -4.66 12.63 -5.30
N SER A 10 -3.57 13.15 -5.86
CA SER A 10 -3.63 14.12 -6.95
C SER A 10 -4.14 13.54 -8.27
N GLN A 11 -4.08 12.21 -8.43
CA GLN A 11 -4.49 11.50 -9.64
C GLN A 11 -3.86 12.07 -10.92
N ILE A 12 -2.63 12.59 -10.81
CA ILE A 12 -1.96 13.26 -11.93
C ILE A 12 -1.81 12.30 -13.12
N VAL A 13 -1.56 11.01 -12.88
CA VAL A 13 -1.38 10.01 -13.93
C VAL A 13 -2.62 9.87 -14.83
N PRO A 14 -3.81 9.52 -14.32
CA PRO A 14 -5.02 9.44 -15.16
C PRO A 14 -5.40 10.80 -15.75
N PHE A 15 -5.15 11.91 -15.05
CA PHE A 15 -5.39 13.25 -15.59
C PHE A 15 -4.52 13.55 -16.83
N VAL A 16 -3.22 13.27 -16.76
CA VAL A 16 -2.28 13.48 -17.88
C VAL A 16 -2.63 12.57 -19.05
N VAL A 17 -2.92 11.29 -18.80
CA VAL A 17 -3.35 10.35 -19.85
C VAL A 17 -4.62 10.86 -20.54
N ARG A 18 -5.62 11.29 -19.76
CA ARG A 18 -6.87 11.86 -20.31
C ARG A 18 -6.62 13.14 -21.10
N ALA A 19 -5.74 14.03 -20.62
CA ALA A 19 -5.39 15.26 -21.31
C ALA A 19 -4.67 15.01 -22.64
N VAL A 20 -3.74 14.06 -22.68
CA VAL A 20 -3.03 13.65 -23.91
C VAL A 20 -3.98 12.99 -24.90
N MET A 21 -4.82 12.06 -24.43
CA MET A 21 -5.80 11.35 -25.26
C MET A 21 -6.83 12.31 -25.88
N ASN A 22 -7.28 13.31 -25.11
CA ASN A 22 -8.18 14.36 -25.62
C ASN A 22 -7.54 15.26 -26.68
N LYS A 23 -6.21 15.42 -26.66
CA LYS A 23 -5.48 16.24 -27.62
C LYS A 23 -5.13 15.49 -28.90
N LEU A 24 -4.93 14.17 -28.82
CA LEU A 24 -4.56 13.32 -29.96
C LEU A 24 -5.76 12.76 -30.74
N ILE A 25 -6.93 12.54 -30.11
CA ILE A 25 -8.11 11.96 -30.78
C ILE A 25 -8.97 13.08 -31.39
N PRO A 26 -9.12 13.15 -32.74
CA PRO A 26 -9.97 14.13 -33.44
C PRO A 26 -11.45 13.95 -33.08
N LYS A 27 -12.22 15.04 -33.14
CA LYS A 27 -13.63 15.04 -32.76
C LYS A 27 -14.49 14.16 -33.67
N GLU A 28 -14.09 13.96 -34.94
CA GLU A 28 -14.84 13.14 -35.91
C GLU A 28 -14.79 11.62 -35.65
N GLY A 29 -13.85 11.12 -34.84
CA GLY A 29 -13.73 9.68 -34.51
C GLY A 29 -14.47 9.24 -33.23
N ARG A 30 -15.21 10.15 -32.59
CA ARG A 30 -15.83 9.93 -31.27
C ARG A 30 -17.18 9.22 -31.37
N THR A 31 -17.16 7.91 -31.52
CA THR A 31 -18.34 7.05 -31.26
C THR A 31 -18.65 7.07 -29.76
N GLN A 32 -19.93 7.05 -29.35
CA GLN A 32 -20.33 7.02 -27.93
C GLN A 32 -19.56 5.97 -27.12
N ARG A 33 -19.34 4.78 -27.70
CA ARG A 33 -18.52 3.72 -27.11
C ARG A 33 -17.08 4.14 -26.76
N THR A 34 -16.43 4.93 -27.61
CA THR A 34 -15.04 5.41 -27.36
C THR A 34 -14.99 6.43 -26.23
N LEU A 35 -16.08 7.18 -26.01
CA LEU A 35 -16.20 8.12 -24.91
C LEU A 35 -16.43 7.36 -23.59
N ASP A 36 -17.27 6.35 -23.59
CA ASP A 36 -17.52 5.51 -22.42
C ASP A 36 -16.26 4.72 -22.00
N GLU A 37 -15.52 4.17 -22.98
CA GLU A 37 -14.23 3.51 -22.72
C GLU A 37 -13.18 4.47 -22.13
N ALA A 38 -13.17 5.73 -22.58
CA ALA A 38 -12.25 6.76 -22.06
C ALA A 38 -12.60 7.27 -20.65
N ILE A 39 -13.85 7.08 -20.22
CA ILE A 39 -14.35 7.49 -18.89
C ILE A 39 -14.29 6.31 -17.89
N LYS A 40 -14.01 5.09 -18.36
CA LYS A 40 -14.00 3.91 -17.52
C LYS A 40 -13.01 4.07 -16.35
N PRO A 41 -13.49 3.94 -15.09
CA PRO A 41 -12.64 4.03 -13.91
C PRO A 41 -11.58 2.92 -13.90
N GLN A 42 -10.41 3.22 -13.34
CA GLN A 42 -9.33 2.25 -13.21
C GLN A 42 -9.66 1.22 -12.11
N SER A 43 -9.21 -0.01 -12.31
CA SER A 43 -9.30 -1.07 -11.31
C SER A 43 -8.06 -1.09 -10.42
N ILE A 44 -8.23 -1.59 -9.19
CA ILE A 44 -7.13 -1.73 -8.23
C ILE A 44 -6.33 -2.99 -8.57
N GLU A 45 -5.06 -2.81 -8.91
CA GLU A 45 -4.09 -3.89 -9.05
C GLU A 45 -3.56 -4.32 -7.68
N TRP A 46 -4.30 -5.21 -7.00
CA TRP A 46 -3.95 -5.73 -5.68
C TRP A 46 -2.52 -6.29 -5.61
N GLY A 47 -2.03 -6.95 -6.67
CA GLY A 47 -0.68 -7.53 -6.73
C GLY A 47 0.46 -6.50 -6.73
N LYS A 48 0.18 -5.24 -7.11
CA LYS A 48 1.17 -4.17 -7.13
C LYS A 48 1.07 -3.27 -5.90
N GLN A 49 -0.15 -3.02 -5.43
CA GLN A 49 -0.39 -2.09 -4.33
C GLN A 49 -0.19 -2.72 -2.95
N LEU A 50 -0.52 -4.02 -2.77
CA LEU A 50 -0.41 -4.69 -1.46
C LEU A 50 1.03 -4.93 -0.99
N PRO A 51 1.97 -5.44 -1.81
CA PRO A 51 3.30 -5.82 -1.30
C PRO A 51 4.07 -4.69 -0.62
N PRO A 52 4.09 -3.44 -1.13
CA PRO A 52 4.76 -2.33 -0.45
C PRO A 52 4.19 -2.01 0.94
N ILE A 53 2.88 -2.16 1.13
CA ILE A 53 2.19 -1.89 2.40
C ILE A 53 2.59 -2.95 3.43
N ILE A 54 2.50 -4.21 3.01
CA ILE A 54 2.84 -5.37 3.85
C ILE A 54 4.34 -5.34 4.21
N PHE A 55 5.19 -4.89 3.28
CA PHE A 55 6.62 -4.72 3.54
C PHE A 55 6.90 -3.67 4.62
N ILE A 56 6.24 -2.51 4.56
CA ILE A 56 6.39 -1.47 5.59
C ILE A 56 5.89 -1.98 6.95
N PHE A 57 4.82 -2.77 6.96
CA PHE A 57 4.33 -3.42 8.18
C PHE A 57 5.35 -4.40 8.77
N LEU A 58 5.90 -5.29 7.94
CA LEU A 58 6.94 -6.24 8.33
C LEU A 58 8.15 -5.52 8.94
N VAL A 59 8.63 -4.45 8.29
CA VAL A 59 9.76 -3.66 8.78
C VAL A 59 9.40 -2.99 10.11
N GLY A 60 8.22 -2.38 10.23
CA GLY A 60 7.76 -1.78 11.49
C GLY A 60 7.80 -2.78 12.66
N MET A 61 7.22 -3.97 12.45
CA MET A 61 7.19 -5.03 13.47
C MET A 61 8.58 -5.51 13.89
N ILE A 62 9.50 -5.71 12.94
CA ILE A 62 10.87 -6.16 13.22
C ILE A 62 11.65 -5.11 14.03
N TYR A 63 11.47 -3.83 13.73
CA TYR A 63 12.22 -2.76 14.38
C TYR A 63 11.60 -2.26 15.68
N MET A 64 10.32 -2.56 15.95
CA MET A 64 9.61 -2.20 17.18
C MET A 64 10.43 -2.47 18.47
N PRO A 65 10.99 -3.68 18.72
CA PRO A 65 11.74 -3.94 19.95
C PRO A 65 13.11 -3.27 20.02
N ILE A 66 13.70 -2.89 18.88
CA ILE A 66 15.05 -2.29 18.81
C ILE A 66 14.95 -0.77 18.96
N VAL A 67 14.01 -0.15 18.24
CA VAL A 67 13.81 1.30 18.20
C VAL A 67 12.31 1.61 18.31
N PRO A 68 11.77 1.78 19.53
CA PRO A 68 10.32 1.95 19.74
C PRO A 68 9.78 3.25 19.14
N ILE A 69 10.64 4.22 18.83
CA ILE A 69 10.22 5.48 18.19
C ILE A 69 9.80 5.29 16.73
N VAL A 70 10.18 4.21 16.06
CA VAL A 70 9.80 3.93 14.66
C VAL A 70 8.30 3.65 14.54
N GLU A 71 7.71 3.03 15.56
CA GLU A 71 6.30 2.63 15.56
C GLU A 71 5.30 3.79 15.45
N PRO A 72 5.42 4.89 16.23
CA PRO A 72 4.52 6.04 16.03
C PRO A 72 4.65 6.67 14.64
N PHE A 73 5.85 6.66 14.01
CA PHE A 73 5.98 7.12 12.62
C PHE A 73 5.28 6.17 11.64
N ALA A 74 5.38 4.86 11.85
CA ALA A 74 4.66 3.86 11.08
C ALA A 74 3.13 3.99 11.27
N ALA A 75 2.66 4.23 12.49
CA ALA A 75 1.25 4.45 12.79
C ALA A 75 0.70 5.69 12.07
N VAL A 76 1.45 6.79 12.03
CA VAL A 76 1.08 7.98 11.24
C VAL A 76 1.03 7.66 9.75
N TYR A 77 1.98 6.88 9.23
CA TYR A 77 1.96 6.41 7.85
C TYR A 77 0.70 5.60 7.55
N PHE A 78 0.39 4.57 8.35
CA PHE A 78 -0.80 3.73 8.17
C PHE A 78 -2.10 4.51 8.33
N GLY A 79 -2.17 5.44 9.29
CA GLY A 79 -3.32 6.33 9.48
C GLY A 79 -3.56 7.24 8.27
N GLY A 80 -2.52 7.87 7.73
CA GLY A 80 -2.62 8.64 6.49
C GLY A 80 -3.03 7.76 5.30
N SER A 81 -2.42 6.59 5.19
CA SER A 81 -2.75 5.57 4.18
C SER A 81 -4.22 5.18 4.18
N TYR A 82 -4.78 4.97 5.37
CA TYR A 82 -6.18 4.60 5.56
C TYR A 82 -7.09 5.70 4.99
N LEU A 83 -6.86 6.96 5.36
CA LEU A 83 -7.66 8.08 4.86
C LEU A 83 -7.61 8.20 3.33
N VAL A 84 -6.41 8.07 2.75
CA VAL A 84 -6.22 8.16 1.30
C VAL A 84 -6.93 7.03 0.58
N TRP A 85 -6.71 5.78 0.99
CA TRP A 85 -7.32 4.63 0.32
C TRP A 85 -8.83 4.58 0.50
N THR A 86 -9.36 4.96 1.66
CA THR A 86 -10.82 5.08 1.83
C THR A 86 -11.41 6.06 0.83
N HIS A 87 -10.79 7.24 0.66
CA HIS A 87 -11.26 8.21 -0.33
C HIS A 87 -11.17 7.67 -1.77
N GLN A 88 -10.05 7.04 -2.13
CA GLN A 88 -9.85 6.51 -3.49
C GLN A 88 -10.78 5.34 -3.82
N CYS A 89 -11.01 4.42 -2.88
CA CYS A 89 -11.92 3.29 -3.07
C CYS A 89 -13.37 3.74 -3.27
N LEU A 90 -13.78 4.87 -2.69
CA LEU A 90 -15.13 5.40 -2.82
C LEU A 90 -15.36 6.22 -4.10
N HIS A 91 -14.38 7.00 -4.54
CA HIS A 91 -14.59 8.02 -5.58
C HIS A 91 -13.91 7.74 -6.91
N VAL A 92 -12.93 6.83 -6.95
CA VAL A 92 -12.02 6.70 -8.09
C VAL A 92 -12.08 5.30 -8.67
N TYR A 93 -11.83 4.31 -7.82
CA TYR A 93 -11.62 2.96 -8.27
C TYR A 93 -12.95 2.24 -8.44
N ALA A 94 -13.08 1.51 -9.54
CA ALA A 94 -14.13 0.51 -9.71
C ALA A 94 -13.48 -0.86 -9.91
N GLN A 95 -13.83 -1.82 -9.07
CA GLN A 95 -13.34 -3.20 -9.21
C GLN A 95 -14.00 -3.84 -10.43
N GLU A 96 -13.20 -4.44 -11.32
CA GLU A 96 -13.71 -5.26 -12.42
C GLU A 96 -14.04 -6.69 -11.96
N PHE A 97 -13.44 -7.13 -10.85
CA PHE A 97 -13.64 -8.45 -10.29
C PHE A 97 -13.92 -8.36 -8.79
N GLU A 98 -15.02 -8.95 -8.35
CA GLU A 98 -15.39 -9.06 -6.94
C GLU A 98 -14.89 -10.39 -6.38
N GLY A 99 -13.64 -10.43 -5.94
CA GLY A 99 -13.03 -11.64 -5.36
C GLY A 99 -13.50 -11.99 -3.94
N GLY A 100 -14.50 -11.29 -3.41
CA GLY A 100 -15.01 -11.47 -2.04
C GLY A 100 -13.98 -11.25 -0.93
N GLY A 101 -12.78 -10.77 -1.24
CA GLY A 101 -11.70 -10.47 -0.30
C GLY A 101 -11.06 -11.69 0.40
N LYS A 102 -11.61 -12.90 0.29
CA LYS A 102 -11.20 -14.07 1.09
C LYS A 102 -9.72 -14.41 0.93
N GLN A 103 -9.26 -14.61 -0.31
CA GLN A 103 -7.86 -14.99 -0.57
C GLN A 103 -6.89 -13.88 -0.19
N VAL A 104 -7.27 -12.61 -0.40
CA VAL A 104 -6.44 -11.45 -0.02
C VAL A 104 -6.32 -11.37 1.50
N TRP A 105 -7.42 -11.55 2.22
CA TRP A 105 -7.44 -11.52 3.69
C TRP A 105 -6.63 -12.67 4.31
N GLU A 106 -6.79 -13.89 3.81
CA GLU A 106 -6.05 -15.07 4.29
C GLU A 106 -4.54 -14.90 4.08
N ASN A 107 -4.13 -14.37 2.92
CA ASN A 107 -2.72 -14.08 2.66
C ASN A 107 -2.17 -13.00 3.60
N ILE A 108 -2.87 -11.86 3.71
CA ILE A 108 -2.43 -10.75 4.57
C ILE A 108 -2.33 -11.20 6.03
N SER A 109 -3.35 -11.88 6.55
CA SER A 109 -3.34 -12.38 7.94
C SER A 109 -2.20 -13.35 8.20
N THR A 110 -1.93 -14.29 7.29
CA THR A 110 -0.78 -15.20 7.40
C THR A 110 0.55 -14.44 7.42
N PHE A 111 0.70 -13.42 6.56
CA PHE A 111 1.87 -12.54 6.57
C PHE A 111 2.00 -11.74 7.86
N MET A 112 0.89 -11.22 8.42
CA MET A 112 0.91 -10.49 9.69
C MET A 112 1.41 -11.37 10.83
N PHE A 113 0.89 -12.59 10.99
CA PHE A 113 1.38 -13.52 12.01
C PHE A 113 2.84 -13.93 11.78
N THR A 114 3.24 -14.18 10.52
CA THR A 114 4.62 -14.50 10.18
C THR A 114 5.58 -13.36 10.56
N SER A 115 5.18 -12.11 10.31
CA SER A 115 5.98 -10.93 10.69
C SER A 115 6.13 -10.77 12.20
N LEU A 116 5.09 -11.11 12.96
CA LEU A 116 5.12 -11.10 14.43
C LEU A 116 6.09 -12.15 14.96
N TYR A 117 6.00 -13.40 14.48
CA TYR A 117 6.94 -14.46 14.87
C TYR A 117 8.38 -14.10 14.52
N MET A 118 8.61 -13.47 13.36
CA MET A 118 9.94 -12.99 12.98
C MET A 118 10.46 -11.92 13.95
N ALA A 119 9.60 -10.99 14.37
CA ALA A 119 9.96 -9.95 15.35
C ALA A 119 10.32 -10.54 16.72
N GLU A 120 9.58 -11.56 17.20
CA GLU A 120 9.88 -12.27 18.44
C GLU A 120 11.24 -12.98 18.39
N VAL A 121 11.54 -13.68 17.30
CA VAL A 121 12.83 -14.36 17.09
C VAL A 121 13.99 -13.35 17.10
N ILE A 122 13.82 -12.22 16.40
CA ILE A 122 14.83 -11.15 16.36
C ILE A 122 15.02 -10.52 17.73
N PHE A 123 13.95 -10.33 18.50
CA PHE A 123 14.02 -9.79 19.85
C PHE A 123 14.81 -10.71 20.80
N ILE A 124 14.55 -12.03 20.75
CA ILE A 124 15.31 -13.01 21.51
C ILE A 124 16.80 -12.96 21.13
N GLY A 125 17.10 -12.91 19.83
CA GLY A 125 18.47 -12.77 19.34
C GLY A 125 19.16 -11.49 19.82
N TYR A 126 18.46 -10.35 19.79
CA TYR A 126 18.96 -9.06 20.26
C TYR A 126 19.25 -9.06 21.77
N MET A 127 18.34 -9.60 22.58
CA MET A 127 18.54 -9.73 24.03
C MET A 127 19.70 -10.65 24.36
N GLY A 128 19.83 -11.79 23.67
CA GLY A 128 20.94 -12.72 23.87
C GLY A 128 22.32 -12.09 23.61
N ILE A 129 22.44 -11.25 22.58
CA ILE A 129 23.69 -10.52 22.30
C ILE A 129 23.97 -9.47 23.40
N LYS A 130 22.93 -8.76 23.85
CA LYS A 130 23.05 -7.72 24.88
C LYS A 130 23.49 -8.30 26.23
N GLU A 131 22.96 -9.45 26.64
CA GLU A 131 23.35 -10.13 27.88
C GLU A 131 24.77 -10.73 27.80
N GLY A 132 25.13 -11.32 26.65
CA GLY A 132 26.50 -11.81 26.41
C GLY A 132 27.57 -10.71 26.41
N ALA A 133 27.22 -9.49 26.01
CA ALA A 133 28.08 -8.32 26.11
C ALA A 133 28.16 -7.74 27.55
N GLY A 134 27.16 -7.99 28.39
CA GLY A 134 27.13 -7.54 29.79
C GLY A 134 27.92 -8.42 30.75
N GLN A 135 28.21 -9.67 30.39
CA GLN A 135 29.00 -10.62 31.21
C GLN A 135 30.51 -10.54 30.98
N SER A 136 30.99 -9.76 30.01
CA SER A 136 32.41 -9.64 29.65
C SER A 136 33.11 -8.39 30.19
N ILE A 137 32.51 -7.71 31.19
CA ILE A 137 33.06 -6.51 31.86
C ILE A 137 33.17 -6.76 33.36
#